data_AF-A0AAP9DQ54-F1
#
_entry.id   AF-A0AAP9DQ54-F1
#
_cell.length_a   1.000
_cell.length_b   1.000
_cell.length_c   1.000
_cell.angle_alpha   90.00
_cell.angle_beta   90.00
_cell.angle_gamma   90.00
#
_symmetry.space_group_name_H-M   'P 1'
#
loop_
_entity.id
_entity.type
_entity.pdbx_description
1 polymer ?
#
loop_
_entity_poly.entity_id
_entity_poly.type
_entity_poly.pdbx_seq_one_letter_code
_entity_poly.pdbx_strand_id
1 'polypeptide(L)'
;MDIQKAINVIDKVSTLIVEKVPPYFVADALNDKMDREQYQYMLDKWSSKQGDLFDFYLNTSSDINRYLLEGLNIDVEDDKYPDYESRELACLRDGKSRWDVYPFETEILRRFMLFGYDNSLEALKDISSSAWETVEEYNINPYGNYLNWSIFWFNATIEDKEELVEYLIKGKDLIARHSDHLF
;
A
#
# COMPACT_ATOMS: atom_id res chain seq x y z
N MET A 1 13.77 -10.37 -4.12
CA MET A 1 12.47 -9.68 -4.25
C MET A 1 12.63 -8.65 -5.35
N ASP A 2 11.60 -8.46 -6.18
CA ASP A 2 11.69 -7.75 -7.45
C ASP A 2 11.39 -6.25 -7.27
N ILE A 3 12.43 -5.42 -7.33
CA ILE A 3 12.33 -3.96 -7.13
C ILE A 3 11.51 -3.32 -8.25
N GLN A 4 11.69 -3.74 -9.49
CA GLN A 4 10.95 -3.15 -10.62
C GLN A 4 9.46 -3.45 -10.52
N LYS A 5 9.12 -4.66 -10.07
CA LYS A 5 7.75 -5.07 -9.80
C LYS A 5 7.14 -4.26 -8.65
N ALA A 6 7.89 -4.01 -7.57
CA ALA A 6 7.46 -3.13 -6.48
C ALA A 6 7.15 -1.71 -6.98
N ILE A 7 8.08 -1.14 -7.76
CA ILE A 7 7.95 0.22 -8.30
C ILE A 7 6.70 0.31 -9.17
N ASN A 8 6.47 -0.65 -10.06
CA ASN A 8 5.28 -0.67 -10.93
C ASN A 8 3.96 -0.71 -10.13
N VAL A 9 3.91 -1.45 -9.02
CA VAL A 9 2.71 -1.49 -8.15
C VAL A 9 2.47 -0.12 -7.52
N ILE A 10 3.51 0.47 -6.91
CA ILE A 10 3.39 1.75 -6.20
C ILE A 10 3.15 2.90 -7.18
N ASP A 11 3.75 2.86 -8.38
CA ASP A 11 3.54 3.83 -9.47
C ASP A 11 2.07 3.90 -9.88
N LYS A 12 1.47 2.75 -10.20
CA LYS A 12 0.06 2.69 -10.64
C LYS A 12 -0.89 3.24 -9.58
N VAL A 13 -0.67 2.88 -8.32
CA VAL A 13 -1.54 3.30 -7.21
C VAL A 13 -1.32 4.77 -6.86
N SER A 14 -0.07 5.23 -6.79
CA SER A 14 0.24 6.64 -6.50
C SER A 14 -0.25 7.55 -7.62
N THR A 15 -0.11 7.13 -8.88
CA THR A 15 -0.66 7.87 -10.03
C THR A 15 -2.17 8.01 -9.90
N LEU A 16 -2.89 6.91 -9.62
CA LEU A 16 -4.34 6.95 -9.42
C LEU A 16 -4.77 7.90 -8.29
N ILE A 17 -4.01 7.94 -7.20
CA ILE A 17 -4.27 8.84 -6.06
C ILE A 17 -4.04 10.30 -6.47
N VAL A 18 -2.91 10.60 -7.12
CA VAL A 18 -2.54 11.95 -7.57
C VAL A 18 -3.54 12.48 -8.61
N GLU A 19 -3.96 11.63 -9.55
CA GLU A 19 -4.94 11.96 -10.59
C GLU A 19 -6.38 11.99 -10.09
N LYS A 20 -6.58 11.65 -8.80
CA LYS A 20 -7.86 11.43 -8.12
C LYS A 20 -8.55 10.15 -8.57
N VAL A 21 -8.78 9.29 -7.59
CA VAL A 21 -9.42 7.99 -7.76
C VAL A 21 -10.82 8.19 -8.36
N PRO A 22 -11.13 7.58 -9.53
CA PRO A 22 -12.45 7.67 -10.12
C PRO A 22 -13.51 7.10 -9.16
N PRO A 23 -14.68 7.74 -9.01
CA PRO A 23 -15.71 7.30 -8.06
C PRO A 23 -16.17 5.85 -8.26
N TYR A 24 -16.08 5.34 -9.49
CA TYR A 24 -16.48 3.99 -9.87
C TYR A 24 -15.36 2.95 -9.74
N PHE A 25 -14.10 3.34 -9.53
CA PHE A 25 -12.96 2.42 -9.55
C PHE A 25 -13.13 1.26 -8.57
N VAL A 26 -13.48 1.57 -7.31
CA VAL A 26 -13.67 0.54 -6.28
C VAL A 26 -14.88 -0.35 -6.61
N ALA A 27 -15.97 0.23 -7.13
CA ALA A 27 -17.14 -0.54 -7.53
C ALA A 27 -16.80 -1.55 -8.65
N ASP A 28 -16.12 -1.08 -9.70
CA ASP A 28 -15.72 -1.91 -10.83
C ASP A 28 -14.73 -3.00 -10.43
N ALA A 29 -13.75 -2.68 -9.58
CA ALA A 29 -12.75 -3.63 -9.10
C ALA A 29 -13.37 -4.77 -8.27
N LEU A 30 -14.48 -4.51 -7.57
CA LEU A 30 -15.16 -5.48 -6.71
C LEU A 30 -16.33 -6.19 -7.38
N ASN A 31 -16.72 -5.76 -8.58
CA ASN A 31 -17.87 -6.32 -9.29
C ASN A 31 -17.67 -7.83 -9.54
N ASP A 32 -18.70 -8.62 -9.24
CA ASP A 32 -18.71 -10.09 -9.35
C ASP A 32 -17.65 -10.84 -8.52
N LYS A 33 -16.95 -10.16 -7.59
CA LYS A 33 -15.93 -10.79 -6.71
C LYS A 33 -16.47 -11.28 -5.37
N MET A 34 -17.68 -10.87 -5.00
CA MET A 34 -18.29 -11.18 -3.70
C MET A 34 -19.82 -11.17 -3.80
N ASP A 35 -20.48 -11.64 -2.74
CA ASP A 35 -21.94 -11.58 -2.67
C ASP A 35 -22.46 -10.14 -2.56
N ARG A 36 -23.76 -9.96 -2.79
CA ARG A 36 -24.39 -8.64 -2.83
C ARG A 36 -24.30 -7.88 -1.50
N GLU A 37 -24.37 -8.57 -0.36
CA GLU A 37 -24.35 -7.92 0.95
C GLU A 37 -22.94 -7.43 1.28
N GLN A 38 -21.93 -8.27 1.02
CA GLN A 38 -20.52 -7.91 1.14
C GLN A 38 -20.15 -6.76 0.20
N TYR A 39 -20.62 -6.82 -1.05
CA TYR A 39 -20.39 -5.77 -2.03
C TYR A 39 -20.95 -4.42 -1.56
N GLN A 40 -22.20 -4.39 -1.09
CA GLN A 40 -22.81 -3.16 -0.58
C GLN A 40 -22.07 -2.64 0.66
N TYR A 41 -21.70 -3.52 1.60
CA TYR A 41 -20.89 -3.14 2.76
C TYR A 41 -19.57 -2.49 2.34
N MET A 42 -18.92 -3.03 1.30
CA MET A 42 -17.67 -2.47 0.79
C MET A 42 -17.84 -1.10 0.14
N LEU A 43 -18.94 -0.86 -0.59
CA LEU A 43 -19.25 0.44 -1.16
C LEU A 43 -19.58 1.50 -0.10
N ASP A 44 -20.29 1.11 0.96
CA ASP A 44 -20.59 1.99 2.08
C ASP A 44 -19.30 2.36 2.81
N LYS A 45 -18.41 1.38 3.02
CA LYS A 45 -17.07 1.60 3.58
C LYS A 45 -16.24 2.52 2.71
N TRP A 46 -16.20 2.33 1.39
CA TRP A 46 -15.51 3.22 0.45
C TRP A 46 -16.04 4.64 0.53
N SER A 47 -17.36 4.81 0.52
CA SER A 47 -18.02 6.11 0.61
C SER A 47 -17.63 6.87 1.89
N SER A 48 -17.47 6.16 3.00
CA SER A 48 -17.01 6.74 4.27
C SER A 48 -15.59 7.31 4.23
N LYS A 49 -14.76 6.84 3.29
CA LYS A 49 -13.38 7.28 3.09
C LYS A 49 -13.25 8.54 2.21
N GLN A 50 -14.35 9.02 1.63
CA GLN A 50 -14.37 10.28 0.87
C GLN A 50 -13.32 10.36 -0.27
N GLY A 51 -13.04 9.23 -0.93
CA GLY A 51 -12.06 9.17 -2.02
C GLY A 51 -10.63 8.82 -1.58
N ASP A 52 -10.40 8.59 -0.29
CA ASP A 52 -9.13 8.15 0.27
C ASP A 52 -8.89 6.65 0.03
N LEU A 53 -8.29 6.31 -1.11
CA LEU A 53 -7.96 4.92 -1.46
C LEU A 53 -6.91 4.32 -0.52
N PHE A 54 -6.07 5.14 0.08
CA PHE A 54 -5.01 4.66 0.96
C PHE A 54 -5.57 4.19 2.30
N ASP A 55 -6.40 5.02 2.95
CA ASP A 55 -7.14 4.65 4.16
C ASP A 55 -8.10 3.49 3.88
N PHE A 56 -8.73 3.47 2.71
CA PHE A 56 -9.53 2.32 2.29
C PHE A 56 -8.70 1.02 2.26
N TYR A 57 -7.57 1.01 1.54
CA TYR A 57 -6.70 -0.16 1.35
C TYR A 57 -6.13 -0.69 2.67
N LEU A 58 -5.70 0.18 3.59
CA LEU A 58 -5.18 -0.22 4.89
C LEU A 58 -6.26 -0.80 5.82
N ASN A 59 -7.53 -0.45 5.59
CA ASN A 59 -8.64 -0.93 6.41
C ASN A 59 -9.40 -2.10 5.78
N THR A 60 -8.95 -2.66 4.66
CA THR A 60 -9.61 -3.79 3.99
C THR A 60 -8.79 -5.07 4.05
N SER A 61 -9.44 -6.21 3.77
CA SER A 61 -8.76 -7.50 3.76
C SER A 61 -7.80 -7.62 2.58
N SER A 62 -6.87 -8.57 2.67
CA SER A 62 -5.93 -8.87 1.57
C SER A 62 -6.64 -9.27 0.27
N ASP A 63 -7.84 -9.84 0.35
CA ASP A 63 -8.64 -10.23 -0.82
C ASP A 63 -9.19 -9.01 -1.57
N ILE A 64 -9.74 -8.05 -0.82
CA ILE A 64 -10.14 -6.76 -1.38
C ILE A 64 -8.93 -6.06 -2.00
N ASN A 65 -7.80 -6.06 -1.30
CA ASN A 65 -6.57 -5.45 -1.76
C ASN A 65 -6.08 -6.08 -3.07
N ARG A 66 -6.16 -7.41 -3.22
CA ARG A 66 -5.88 -8.11 -4.49
C ARG A 66 -6.78 -7.57 -5.61
N TYR A 67 -8.09 -7.52 -5.40
CA TYR A 67 -9.04 -7.09 -6.44
C TYR A 67 -8.81 -5.64 -6.90
N LEU A 68 -8.44 -4.75 -5.98
CA LEU A 68 -8.06 -3.38 -6.32
C LEU A 68 -6.82 -3.33 -7.23
N LEU A 69 -5.81 -4.17 -6.96
CA LEU A 69 -4.61 -4.24 -7.81
C LEU A 69 -4.90 -4.86 -9.18
N GLU A 70 -5.67 -5.94 -9.21
CA GLU A 70 -6.13 -6.57 -10.46
C GLU A 70 -6.93 -5.57 -11.32
N GLY A 71 -7.76 -4.73 -10.69
CA GLY A 71 -8.48 -3.62 -11.35
C GLY A 71 -7.55 -2.57 -11.98
N LEU A 72 -6.28 -2.49 -11.54
CA LEU A 72 -5.23 -1.66 -12.14
C LEU A 72 -4.36 -2.41 -13.16
N ASN A 73 -4.81 -3.59 -13.60
CA ASN A 73 -4.05 -4.49 -14.46
C ASN A 73 -2.68 -4.83 -13.86
N ILE A 74 -2.62 -5.01 -12.54
CA ILE A 74 -1.44 -5.56 -11.87
C ILE A 74 -1.68 -7.07 -11.76
N ASP A 75 -0.75 -7.84 -12.31
CA ASP A 75 -0.74 -9.28 -12.11
C ASP A 75 -0.27 -9.55 -10.67
N VAL A 76 -1.13 -10.17 -9.87
CA VAL A 76 -0.90 -10.44 -8.44
C VAL A 76 -0.58 -11.92 -8.28
N GLU A 77 0.57 -12.24 -7.67
CA GLU A 77 0.99 -13.61 -7.38
C GLU A 77 -0.14 -14.45 -6.77
N ASP A 78 -0.19 -15.73 -7.09
CA ASP A 78 -1.17 -16.65 -6.51
C ASP A 78 -1.12 -16.66 -4.97
N ASP A 79 -2.29 -16.88 -4.36
CA ASP A 79 -2.36 -17.01 -2.91
C ASP A 79 -1.64 -18.27 -2.43
N LYS A 80 -0.76 -18.08 -1.44
CA LYS A 80 0.03 -19.16 -0.81
C LYS A 80 -0.78 -19.93 0.24
N TYR A 81 -1.93 -19.40 0.63
CA TYR A 81 -2.83 -19.90 1.66
C TYR A 81 -4.29 -19.75 1.16
N PRO A 82 -5.19 -20.66 1.55
CA PRO A 82 -6.52 -20.76 0.95
C PRO A 82 -7.47 -19.61 1.26
N ASP A 83 -7.26 -18.91 2.38
CA ASP A 83 -8.19 -17.88 2.85
C ASP A 83 -7.50 -16.85 3.77
N TYR A 84 -8.25 -15.83 4.20
CA TYR A 84 -7.74 -14.81 5.12
C TYR A 84 -7.34 -15.38 6.48
N GLU A 85 -8.16 -16.25 7.08
CA GLU A 85 -7.93 -16.79 8.43
C GLU A 85 -6.64 -17.61 8.49
N SER A 86 -6.39 -18.46 7.48
CA SER A 86 -5.17 -19.25 7.35
C SER A 86 -3.92 -18.39 7.18
N ARG A 87 -4.01 -17.25 6.47
CA ARG A 87 -2.93 -16.27 6.37
C ARG A 87 -2.61 -15.63 7.73
N GLU A 88 -3.64 -15.20 8.45
CA GLU A 88 -3.48 -14.61 9.79
C GLU A 88 -2.89 -15.62 10.78
N LEU A 89 -3.36 -16.88 10.76
CA LEU A 89 -2.81 -17.95 11.60
C LEU A 89 -1.34 -18.24 11.27
N ALA A 90 -0.95 -18.25 9.98
CA ALA A 90 0.43 -18.45 9.59
C ALA A 90 1.36 -17.36 10.13
N CYS A 91 0.91 -16.10 10.11
CA CYS A 91 1.68 -14.99 10.67
C CYS A 91 1.71 -15.01 12.21
N LEU A 92 0.55 -15.06 12.85
CA LEU A 92 0.42 -14.86 14.30
C LEU A 92 0.82 -16.10 15.12
N ARG A 93 0.44 -17.30 14.68
CA ARG A 93 0.71 -18.55 15.40
C ARG A 93 2.04 -19.15 14.98
N ASP A 94 2.31 -19.19 13.68
CA ASP A 94 3.46 -19.94 13.13
C ASP A 94 4.68 -19.05 12.87
N GLY A 95 4.58 -17.74 13.15
CA GLY A 95 5.68 -16.78 13.04
C GLY A 95 6.18 -16.59 11.61
N LYS A 96 5.35 -16.87 10.60
CA LYS A 96 5.72 -16.72 9.20
C LYS A 96 5.81 -15.24 8.83
N SER A 97 6.85 -14.91 8.08
CA SER A 97 6.98 -13.58 7.47
C SER A 97 5.78 -13.32 6.57
N ARG A 98 5.28 -12.09 6.55
CA ARG A 98 4.21 -11.68 5.61
C ARG A 98 4.64 -11.89 4.15
N TRP A 99 5.92 -11.79 3.84
CA TRP A 99 6.47 -12.12 2.52
C TRP A 99 6.27 -13.58 2.11
N ASP A 100 6.18 -14.50 3.08
CA ASP A 100 5.95 -15.93 2.84
C ASP A 100 4.46 -16.29 2.81
N VAL A 101 3.58 -15.34 3.19
CA VAL A 101 2.14 -15.57 3.39
C VAL A 101 1.30 -14.86 2.33
N TYR A 102 1.63 -13.61 2.02
CA TYR A 102 0.87 -12.79 1.08
C TYR A 102 1.58 -12.71 -0.28
N PRO A 103 0.82 -12.44 -1.36
CA PRO A 103 1.36 -12.04 -2.66
C PRO A 103 2.28 -10.82 -2.53
N PHE A 104 3.41 -10.84 -3.25
CA PHE A 104 4.41 -9.77 -3.17
C PHE A 104 3.83 -8.37 -3.40
N GLU A 105 2.95 -8.21 -4.40
CA GLU A 105 2.35 -6.94 -4.82
C GLU A 105 1.48 -6.34 -3.73
N THR A 106 0.67 -7.17 -3.08
CA THR A 106 -0.18 -6.72 -1.97
C THR A 106 0.65 -6.34 -0.75
N GLU A 107 1.71 -7.09 -0.44
CA GLU A 107 2.53 -6.81 0.73
C GLU A 107 3.43 -5.60 0.52
N ILE A 108 4.07 -5.44 -0.64
CA ILE A 108 4.95 -4.27 -0.87
C ILE A 108 4.16 -2.97 -0.85
N LEU A 109 2.96 -2.95 -1.45
CA LEU A 109 2.12 -1.77 -1.39
C LEU A 109 1.64 -1.50 0.03
N ARG A 110 1.17 -2.53 0.75
CA ARG A 110 0.78 -2.39 2.17
C ARG A 110 1.91 -1.79 2.99
N ARG A 111 3.16 -2.23 2.76
CA ARG A 111 4.33 -1.70 3.48
C ARG A 111 4.66 -0.28 3.12
N PHE A 112 4.61 0.09 1.83
CA PHE A 112 4.74 1.49 1.41
C PHE A 112 3.66 2.36 2.09
N MET A 113 2.42 1.87 2.09
CA MET A 113 1.31 2.61 2.69
C MET A 113 1.44 2.76 4.21
N LEU A 114 1.78 1.70 4.93
CA LEU A 114 2.02 1.80 6.36
C LEU A 114 3.21 2.70 6.69
N PHE A 115 4.30 2.60 5.90
CA PHE A 115 5.44 3.47 6.09
C PHE A 115 5.05 4.95 5.94
N GLY A 116 4.26 5.29 4.92
CA GLY A 116 3.77 6.64 4.72
C GLY A 116 2.70 7.09 5.71
N TYR A 117 1.98 6.16 6.33
CA TYR A 117 1.06 6.43 7.43
C TYR A 117 1.81 6.78 8.72
N ASP A 118 2.88 6.04 9.03
CA ASP A 118 3.63 6.16 10.28
C ASP A 118 4.72 7.24 10.24
N ASN A 119 5.13 7.70 9.05
CA ASN A 119 6.26 8.61 8.89
C ASN A 119 5.89 9.83 8.06
N SER A 120 6.41 10.99 8.47
CA SER A 120 6.47 12.17 7.62
C SER A 120 7.47 11.95 6.49
N LEU A 121 7.39 12.76 5.42
CA LEU A 121 8.36 12.75 4.33
C LEU A 121 9.78 13.13 4.79
N GLU A 122 9.96 13.65 6.02
CA GLU A 122 11.30 13.88 6.56
C GLU A 122 12.12 12.60 6.70
N ALA A 123 11.46 11.44 6.81
CA ALA A 123 12.14 10.15 6.81
C ALA A 123 12.99 9.92 5.55
N LEU A 124 12.68 10.60 4.44
CA LEU A 124 13.47 10.54 3.22
C LEU A 124 14.90 11.07 3.41
N LYS A 125 15.14 12.01 4.33
CA LYS A 125 16.48 12.55 4.61
C LYS A 125 17.49 11.48 5.03
N ASP A 126 17.00 10.44 5.71
CA ASP A 126 17.80 9.31 6.20
C ASP A 126 17.87 8.14 5.21
N ILE A 127 17.00 8.13 4.20
CA ILE A 127 16.92 7.08 3.17
C ILE A 127 17.72 7.50 1.93
N SER A 128 17.47 8.71 1.46
CA SER A 128 18.00 9.25 0.21
C SER A 128 18.03 10.78 0.24
N SER A 129 19.23 11.34 0.15
CA SER A 129 19.39 12.80 0.14
C SER A 129 18.76 13.45 -1.09
N SER A 130 18.80 12.79 -2.25
CA SER A 130 18.14 13.24 -3.49
C SER A 130 16.62 13.14 -3.43
N ALA A 131 16.07 12.13 -2.73
CA ALA A 131 14.63 12.03 -2.52
C ALA A 131 14.07 13.24 -1.75
N TRP A 132 14.82 13.79 -0.79
CA TRP A 132 14.40 14.99 -0.07
C TRP A 132 14.38 16.24 -0.97
N GLU A 133 15.30 16.34 -1.94
CA GLU A 133 15.30 17.44 -2.91
C GLU A 133 13.98 17.48 -3.71
N THR A 134 13.39 16.32 -4.03
CA THR A 134 12.05 16.23 -4.67
C THR A 134 10.97 16.88 -3.80
N VAL A 135 11.01 16.68 -2.48
CA VAL A 135 10.03 17.28 -1.54
C VAL A 135 10.13 18.80 -1.57
N GLU A 136 11.36 19.34 -1.59
CA GLU A 136 11.62 20.78 -1.63
C GLU A 136 11.25 21.38 -2.99
N GLU A 137 11.65 20.76 -4.10
CA GLU A 137 11.41 21.23 -5.47
C GLU A 137 9.92 21.35 -5.78
N TYR A 138 9.13 20.34 -5.38
CA TYR A 138 7.70 20.29 -5.63
C TYR A 138 6.85 20.93 -4.52
N ASN A 139 7.49 21.54 -3.51
CA ASN A 139 6.84 22.18 -2.36
C ASN A 139 5.79 21.27 -1.70
N ILE A 140 6.16 20.00 -1.52
CA ILE A 140 5.29 18.99 -0.92
C ILE A 140 5.28 19.21 0.59
N ASN A 141 4.11 19.27 1.22
CA ASN A 141 4.04 19.41 2.68
C ASN A 141 4.63 18.16 3.36
N PRO A 142 5.74 18.28 4.12
CA PRO A 142 6.44 17.11 4.65
C PRO A 142 5.67 16.37 5.76
N TYR A 143 4.78 17.06 6.47
CA TYR A 143 3.97 16.50 7.56
C TYR A 143 2.51 16.22 7.16
N GLY A 144 2.23 16.15 5.87
CA GLY A 144 0.88 15.82 5.43
C GLY A 144 0.59 14.33 5.41
N ASN A 145 -0.45 13.95 4.69
CA ASN A 145 -1.00 12.60 4.68
C ASN A 145 -0.43 11.77 3.53
N TYR A 146 -1.00 10.58 3.33
CA TYR A 146 -0.67 9.66 2.23
C TYR A 146 -0.69 10.29 0.83
N LEU A 147 -1.52 11.32 0.58
CA LEU A 147 -1.53 12.02 -0.71
C LEU A 147 -0.14 12.61 -0.98
N ASN A 148 0.53 13.12 0.06
CA ASN A 148 1.85 13.70 -0.08
C ASN A 148 2.91 12.64 -0.37
N TRP A 149 2.78 11.44 0.21
CA TRP A 149 3.61 10.29 -0.16
C TRP A 149 3.40 9.87 -1.61
N SER A 150 2.16 9.88 -2.11
CA SER A 150 1.88 9.62 -3.53
C SER A 150 2.36 10.74 -4.46
N ILE A 151 2.28 12.01 -4.05
CA ILE A 151 2.83 13.15 -4.82
C ILE A 151 4.36 13.05 -4.87
N PHE A 152 5.02 12.75 -3.75
CA PHE A 152 6.46 12.51 -3.73
C PHE A 152 6.80 11.37 -4.71
N TRP A 153 6.15 10.22 -4.55
CA TRP A 153 6.42 9.06 -5.40
C TRP A 153 6.19 9.34 -6.88
N PHE A 154 5.15 10.09 -7.23
CA PHE A 154 4.87 10.47 -8.62
C PHE A 154 5.99 11.29 -9.27
N ASN A 155 6.66 12.15 -8.49
CA ASN A 155 7.71 13.05 -8.98
C ASN A 155 9.14 12.52 -8.76
N ALA A 156 9.32 11.52 -7.89
CA ALA A 156 10.63 10.97 -7.56
C ALA A 156 11.30 10.31 -8.76
N THR A 157 12.64 10.38 -8.78
CA THR A 157 13.47 9.68 -9.76
C THR A 157 13.36 8.16 -9.61
N ILE A 158 13.79 7.40 -10.63
CA ILE A 158 13.78 5.94 -10.52
C ILE A 158 14.75 5.49 -9.43
N GLU A 159 15.89 6.16 -9.29
CA GLU A 159 16.91 5.88 -8.28
C GLU A 159 16.36 6.07 -6.85
N ASP A 160 15.66 7.18 -6.59
CA ASP A 160 15.05 7.44 -5.27
C ASP A 160 13.96 6.42 -4.93
N LYS A 161 13.20 5.98 -5.95
CA LYS A 161 12.17 4.92 -5.80
C LYS A 161 12.81 3.57 -5.47
N GLU A 162 13.92 3.24 -6.13
CA GLU A 162 14.68 2.02 -5.86
C GLU A 162 15.21 2.02 -4.42
N GLU A 163 15.83 3.12 -3.97
CA GLU A 163 16.34 3.25 -2.60
C GLU A 163 15.24 3.10 -1.54
N LEU A 164 14.08 3.74 -1.75
CA LEU A 164 12.94 3.60 -0.84
C LEU A 164 12.38 2.17 -0.85
N VAL A 165 12.23 1.54 -2.01
CA VAL A 165 11.76 0.15 -2.10
C VAL A 165 12.73 -0.82 -1.43
N GLU A 166 14.03 -0.63 -1.63
CA GLU A 166 15.04 -1.41 -0.92
C GLU A 166 14.94 -1.26 0.59
N TYR A 167 14.76 -0.02 1.07
CA TYR A 167 14.55 0.27 2.48
C TYR A 167 13.31 -0.47 3.01
N LEU A 168 12.18 -0.42 2.29
CA LEU A 168 10.93 -1.10 2.67
C LEU A 168 11.08 -2.63 2.70
N ILE A 169 11.82 -3.21 1.75
CA ILE A 169 12.06 -4.66 1.68
C ILE A 169 13.00 -5.10 2.81
N LYS A 170 14.09 -4.36 3.05
CA LYS A 170 15.13 -4.68 4.05
C LYS A 170 14.67 -4.41 5.47
N GLY A 171 13.75 -3.47 5.68
CA GLY A 171 13.23 -3.14 7.00
C GLY A 171 12.61 -4.39 7.65
N LYS A 172 13.31 -5.02 8.59
CA LYS A 172 12.78 -6.19 9.31
C LYS A 172 11.62 -5.83 10.25
N ASP A 173 11.52 -4.57 10.67
CA ASP A 173 10.81 -4.18 11.90
C ASP A 173 9.82 -3.01 11.77
N LEU A 174 9.39 -2.64 10.56
CA LEU A 174 8.32 -1.61 10.44
C LEU A 174 7.00 -2.04 11.10
N ILE A 175 6.80 -3.35 11.36
CA ILE A 175 5.60 -3.90 12.01
C ILE A 175 5.83 -4.23 13.49
N ALA A 176 7.07 -4.40 13.95
CA ALA A 176 7.37 -4.79 15.34
C ALA A 176 7.04 -3.69 16.38
N ARG A 177 6.80 -2.45 15.94
CA ARG A 177 6.43 -1.34 16.85
C ARG A 177 4.94 -1.24 17.17
N HIS A 178 4.08 -2.02 16.52
CA HIS A 178 2.63 -1.96 16.77
C HIS A 178 2.14 -2.93 17.85
N SER A 179 3.02 -3.75 18.44
CA SER A 179 2.71 -4.56 19.63
C SER A 179 2.86 -3.79 20.95
N ASP A 180 3.43 -2.58 20.95
CA ASP A 180 3.79 -1.87 22.19
C ASP A 180 2.79 -0.78 22.61
N HIS A 181 1.70 -0.59 21.88
CA HIS A 181 0.69 0.45 22.17
C HIS A 181 -0.74 -0.06 22.37
N LEU A 182 -0.90 -1.35 22.69
CA LEU A 182 -2.13 -1.86 23.30
C LEU A 182 -1.97 -1.97 24.82
N PHE A 183 -2.01 -0.82 25.49
CA PHE A 183 -2.37 -0.69 26.91
C PHE A 183 -3.27 0.53 27.10
#